data_AF-A0A077LY82-F1
#
_entry.id   AF-A0A077LY82-F1
#
_cell.length_a   1.000
_cell.length_b   1.000
_cell.length_c   1.000
_cell.angle_alpha   90.00
_cell.angle_beta   90.00
_cell.angle_gamma   90.00
#
_symmetry.space_group_name_H-M   'P 1'
#
loop_
_entity.id
_entity.type
_entity.pdbx_description
1 polymer ?
#
loop_
_entity_poly.entity_id
_entity_poly.type
_entity_poly.pdbx_seq_one_letter_code
_entity_poly.pdbx_strand_id
1 'polypeptide(L)'
;MPRPCLAEGEDSKLAARRHVGSLLDLNPATLRNWVEDLERTEGTRSPAGSRAAESEEVRALKKRVAELERANEILKTSAAFFAQAELDRRLK
;
A
#
# COMPACT_ATOMS: atom_id res chain seq x y z
N MET A 1 -36.53 -3.10 -36.36
CA MET A 1 -36.07 -4.00 -35.28
C MET A 1 -36.21 -3.24 -33.96
N PRO A 2 -37.10 -3.66 -33.05
CA PRO A 2 -37.30 -2.96 -31.78
C PRO A 2 -36.15 -3.31 -30.82
N ARG A 3 -35.56 -2.29 -30.19
CA ARG A 3 -34.56 -2.48 -29.12
C ARG A 3 -35.25 -3.14 -27.92
N PRO A 4 -34.70 -4.21 -27.32
CA PRO A 4 -35.34 -4.84 -26.18
C PRO A 4 -35.36 -3.88 -24.99
N CYS A 5 -36.55 -3.80 -24.39
CA CYS A 5 -36.88 -3.04 -23.20
C CYS A 5 -35.96 -3.50 -22.05
N LEU A 6 -35.15 -2.57 -21.56
CA LEU A 6 -34.35 -2.72 -20.38
C LEU A 6 -35.27 -2.56 -19.16
N ALA A 7 -35.60 -3.69 -18.54
CA ALA A 7 -36.55 -3.78 -17.44
C ALA A 7 -35.84 -3.64 -16.09
N GLU A 8 -36.09 -2.50 -15.42
CA GLU A 8 -36.25 -2.31 -13.97
C GLU A 8 -35.61 -3.39 -13.06
N GLY A 9 -34.29 -3.32 -13.00
CA GLY A 9 -33.38 -3.89 -12.01
C GLY A 9 -31.97 -3.32 -12.17
N GLU A 10 -31.86 -2.16 -12.82
CA GLU A 10 -30.71 -1.76 -13.64
C GLU A 10 -29.65 -0.94 -12.90
N ASP A 11 -29.94 -0.45 -11.70
CA ASP A 11 -28.99 0.32 -10.89
C ASP A 11 -28.10 -0.56 -9.99
N SER A 12 -28.07 -1.88 -10.22
CA SER A 12 -27.15 -2.75 -9.49
C SER A 12 -25.74 -2.63 -10.05
N LYS A 13 -24.75 -2.35 -9.19
CA LYS A 13 -23.32 -2.32 -9.56
C LYS A 13 -22.88 -3.57 -10.35
N LEU A 14 -23.54 -4.70 -10.13
CA LEU A 14 -23.29 -5.95 -10.87
C LEU A 14 -23.81 -5.90 -12.32
N ALA A 15 -25.00 -5.34 -12.54
CA ALA A 15 -25.57 -5.16 -13.88
C ALA A 15 -24.71 -4.20 -14.71
N ALA A 16 -24.29 -3.07 -14.12
CA ALA A 16 -23.39 -2.11 -14.75
C ALA A 16 -22.04 -2.75 -15.13
N ARG A 17 -21.40 -3.50 -14.23
CA ARG A 17 -20.14 -4.20 -14.52
C ARG A 17 -20.29 -5.27 -15.60
N ARG A 18 -21.43 -5.98 -15.65
CA ARG A 18 -21.73 -6.97 -16.69
C ARG A 18 -21.89 -6.32 -18.06
N HIS A 19 -22.61 -5.21 -18.11
CA HIS A 19 -22.83 -4.46 -19.34
C HIS A 19 -21.51 -3.88 -19.88
N VAL A 20 -20.74 -3.18 -19.03
CA VAL A 20 -19.43 -2.60 -19.41
C VAL A 20 -18.44 -3.70 -19.77
N GLY A 21 -18.44 -4.83 -19.06
CA GLY A 21 -17.60 -5.98 -19.39
C GLY A 21 -17.90 -6.54 -20.78
N SER A 22 -19.17 -6.67 -21.15
CA SER A 22 -19.58 -7.12 -22.49
C SER A 22 -19.14 -6.15 -23.60
N LEU A 23 -19.19 -4.84 -23.33
CA LEU A 23 -18.77 -3.81 -24.31
C LEU A 23 -17.27 -3.78 -24.55
N LEU A 24 -16.46 -4.09 -23.53
CA LEU A 24 -15.01 -4.02 -23.56
C LEU A 24 -14.36 -5.40 -23.77
N ASP A 25 -15.16 -6.46 -23.91
CA ASP A 25 -14.73 -7.87 -23.90
C ASP A 25 -13.87 -8.22 -22.66
N LEU A 26 -14.27 -7.67 -21.50
CA LEU A 26 -13.61 -7.85 -20.22
C LEU A 26 -14.52 -8.61 -19.24
N ASN A 27 -13.93 -9.46 -18.42
CA ASN A 27 -14.67 -10.13 -17.37
C ASN A 27 -15.19 -9.08 -16.34
N PRO A 28 -16.49 -9.10 -15.98
CA PRO A 28 -17.06 -8.20 -14.97
C PRO A 28 -16.36 -8.27 -13.60
N ALA A 29 -15.73 -9.41 -13.30
CA ALA A 29 -14.88 -9.59 -12.12
C ALA A 29 -13.62 -8.69 -12.16
N THR A 30 -13.01 -8.51 -13.33
CA THR A 30 -11.87 -7.61 -13.53
C THR A 30 -12.27 -6.16 -13.27
N LEU A 31 -13.43 -5.74 -13.78
CA LEU A 31 -13.98 -4.41 -13.52
C LEU A 31 -14.32 -4.21 -12.04
N ARG A 32 -14.87 -5.23 -11.35
CA ARG A 32 -15.05 -5.16 -9.89
C ARG A 32 -13.71 -4.96 -9.19
N ASN A 33 -12.70 -5.74 -9.55
CA ASN A 33 -11.39 -5.68 -8.91
C ASN A 33 -10.74 -4.32 -9.12
N TRP A 34 -10.78 -3.77 -10.34
CA TRP A 34 -10.30 -2.40 -10.58
C TRP A 34 -11.12 -1.36 -9.84
N VAL A 35 -12.44 -1.51 -9.74
CA VAL A 35 -13.25 -0.59 -8.93
C VAL A 35 -12.89 -0.72 -7.46
N GLU A 36 -12.63 -1.91 -6.94
CA GLU A 36 -12.23 -2.11 -5.54
C GLU A 36 -10.80 -1.65 -5.27
N ASP A 37 -9.89 -1.83 -6.23
CA ASP A 37 -8.52 -1.36 -6.14
C ASP A 37 -8.46 0.15 -6.27
N LEU A 38 -9.25 0.74 -7.17
CA LEU A 38 -9.50 2.18 -7.19
C LEU A 38 -10.13 2.63 -5.87
N GLU A 39 -11.16 1.95 -5.35
CA GLU A 39 -11.74 2.25 -4.03
C GLU A 39 -10.71 2.08 -2.88
N ARG A 40 -9.67 1.25 -3.03
CA ARG A 40 -8.56 1.11 -2.06
C ARG A 40 -7.51 2.20 -2.24
N THR A 41 -7.07 2.48 -3.47
CA THR A 41 -6.05 3.50 -3.78
C THR A 41 -6.58 4.91 -3.59
N GLU A 42 -7.85 5.12 -3.93
CA GLU A 42 -8.60 6.36 -3.68
C GLU A 42 -9.08 6.43 -2.22
N GLY A 43 -8.97 5.34 -1.45
CA GLY A 43 -9.38 5.29 -0.04
C GLY A 43 -10.89 5.35 0.17
N THR A 44 -11.71 5.17 -0.87
CA THR A 44 -13.17 5.18 -0.82
C THR A 44 -13.75 3.97 -0.06
N ARG A 45 -12.96 2.92 0.19
CA ARG A 45 -13.37 1.76 0.98
C ARG A 45 -12.41 1.41 2.12
N SER A 46 -12.89 1.61 3.35
CA SER A 46 -12.41 0.92 4.55
C SER A 46 -13.63 0.60 5.42
N PRO A 47 -13.69 -0.58 6.09
CA PRO A 47 -14.31 -0.57 7.40
C PRO A 47 -13.45 0.38 8.25
N ALA A 48 -14.03 1.48 8.71
CA ALA A 48 -13.34 2.68 9.19
C ALA A 48 -12.24 2.47 10.27
N GLY A 49 -12.11 1.27 10.84
CA GLY A 49 -11.12 0.94 11.86
C GLY A 49 -9.73 0.48 11.36
N SER A 50 -9.59 -0.19 10.21
CA SER A 50 -8.28 -0.79 9.84
C SER A 50 -7.27 0.24 9.34
N ARG A 51 -7.73 1.28 8.65
CA ARG A 51 -6.87 2.32 8.05
C ARG A 51 -6.18 3.20 9.08
N ALA A 52 -6.85 3.47 10.21
CA ALA A 52 -6.26 4.25 11.30
C ALA A 52 -5.15 3.47 11.99
N ALA A 53 -5.39 2.18 12.25
CA ALA A 53 -4.40 1.27 12.84
C ALA A 53 -3.19 1.05 11.90
N GLU A 54 -3.43 0.74 10.62
CA GLU A 54 -2.37 0.57 9.62
C GLU A 54 -1.52 1.85 9.46
N SER A 55 -2.14 3.03 9.46
CA SER A 55 -1.41 4.30 9.38
C SER A 55 -0.59 4.60 10.64
N GLU A 56 -1.09 4.24 11.81
CA GLU A 56 -0.40 4.46 13.08
C GLU A 56 0.80 3.53 13.22
N GLU A 57 0.63 2.25 12.88
CA GLU A 57 1.69 1.24 12.84
C GLU A 57 2.80 1.65 11.87
N VAL A 58 2.44 2.08 10.66
CA VAL A 58 3.43 2.57 9.68
C VAL A 58 4.21 3.77 10.21
N ARG A 59 3.56 4.68 10.95
CA ARG A 59 4.22 5.84 11.55
C ARG A 59 5.14 5.44 12.72
N ALA A 60 4.70 4.52 13.57
CA ALA A 60 5.50 3.99 14.66
C ALA A 60 6.75 3.25 14.13
N LEU A 61 6.57 2.42 13.10
CA LEU A 61 7.67 1.72 12.43
C LEU A 61 8.68 2.69 11.81
N LYS A 62 8.22 3.74 11.11
CA LYS A 62 9.11 4.75 10.54
C LYS A 62 9.95 5.47 11.60
N LYS A 63 9.36 5.81 12.75
CA LYS A 63 10.12 6.39 13.87
C LYS A 63 11.17 5.42 14.40
N ARG A 64 10.79 4.14 14.56
CA ARG A 64 11.70 3.12 15.08
C ARG A 64 12.88 2.87 14.14
N VAL A 65 12.64 2.84 12.83
CA VAL A 65 13.70 2.73 11.82
C VAL A 65 14.66 3.91 11.92
N ALA A 66 14.16 5.14 12.00
CA ALA A 66 15.02 6.34 12.12
C ALA A 66 15.83 6.39 13.44
N GLU A 67 15.30 5.85 14.52
CA GLU A 67 16.06 5.68 15.77
C GLU A 67 17.16 4.63 15.63
N LEU A 68 16.85 3.49 15.02
CA LEU A 68 17.81 2.42 14.80
C LEU A 68 18.94 2.86 13.87
N GLU A 69 18.62 3.60 12.81
CA GLU A 69 19.62 4.16 11.89
C GLU A 69 20.58 5.10 12.62
N ARG A 70 20.07 6.03 13.43
CA ARG A 70 20.90 6.92 14.26
C ARG A 70 21.79 6.16 15.24
N ALA A 71 21.25 5.14 15.92
CA ALA A 71 22.03 4.30 16.81
C ALA A 71 23.13 3.56 16.05
N ASN A 72 22.83 3.06 14.85
CA ASN A 72 23.78 2.35 14.01
C ASN A 72 24.92 3.27 13.56
N GLU A 73 24.64 4.53 13.24
CA GLU A 73 25.67 5.53 12.91
C GLU A 73 26.63 5.78 14.07
N ILE A 74 26.12 5.92 15.30
CA ILE A 74 26.96 6.09 16.50
C ILE A 74 27.86 4.86 16.69
N LEU A 75 27.30 3.66 16.54
CA LEU A 75 28.07 2.42 16.69
C LEU A 75 29.13 2.28 15.59
N LYS A 76 28.80 2.58 14.33
CA LYS A 76 29.77 2.57 13.22
C LYS A 76 30.90 3.56 13.44
N THR A 77 30.56 4.77 13.87
CA THR A 77 31.54 5.82 14.18
C THR A 77 32.46 5.36 15.31
N SER A 78 31.87 4.82 16.38
CA SER A 78 32.63 4.30 17.53
C SER A 78 33.57 3.15 17.10
N ALA A 79 33.07 2.20 16.31
CA ALA A 79 33.86 1.09 15.79
C ALA A 79 35.04 1.59 14.94
N ALA A 80 34.84 2.62 14.11
CA ALA A 80 35.92 3.23 13.34
C ALA A 80 36.98 3.89 14.24
N PHE A 81 36.57 4.62 15.28
CA PHE A 81 37.49 5.19 16.26
C PHE A 81 38.32 4.12 16.99
N PHE A 82 37.67 3.05 17.45
CA PHE A 82 38.37 1.95 18.12
C PHE A 82 39.31 1.18 17.18
N ALA A 83 38.91 0.97 15.92
CA ALA A 83 39.77 0.34 14.93
C ALA A 83 41.03 1.18 14.67
N GLN A 84 40.91 2.50 14.55
CA GLN A 84 42.06 3.40 14.38
C GLN A 84 42.98 3.37 15.61
N ALA A 85 42.43 3.46 16.82
CA ALA A 85 43.22 3.40 18.05
C ALA A 85 43.94 2.06 18.23
N GLU A 86 43.33 0.95 17.81
CA GLU A 86 43.97 -0.37 17.80
C GLU A 86 45.14 -0.43 16.80
N LEU A 87 44.98 0.15 15.60
CA LEU A 87 46.05 0.21 14.61
C LEU A 87 47.23 1.08 15.10
N ASP A 88 46.95 2.24 15.70
CA ASP A 88 47.98 3.14 16.22
C ASP A 88 48.80 2.49 17.36
N ARG A 89 48.19 1.57 18.14
CA ARG A 89 48.89 0.79 19.17
C ARG A 89 49.78 -0.31 18.59
N ARG A 90 49.39 -0.91 17.46
CA ARG A 90 50.17 -1.97 16.80
C ARG A 90 51.35 -1.44 15.98
N LEU A 91 51.28 -0.18 15.56
CA LEU A 91 52.32 0.48 14.75
C LEU A 91 53.39 1.21 15.59
N LYS A 92 53.22 1.29 16.92
CA LYS A 92 54.22 1.77 17.89
C LYS A 92 54.90 0.59 18.56
#